data_AF-A0A952U1U8-F1
#
_entry.id   AF-A0A952U1U8-F1
#
_cell.length_a   1.000
_cell.length_b   1.000
_cell.length_c   1.000
_cell.angle_alpha   90.00
_cell.angle_beta   90.00
_cell.angle_gamma   90.00
#
_symmetry.space_group_name_H-M   'P 1'
#
loop_
_entity.id
_entity.type
_entity.pdbx_description
1 polymer ?
#
loop_
_entity_poly.entity_id
_entity_poly.type
_entity_poly.pdbx_seq_one_letter_code
_entity_poly.pdbx_strand_id
1 'polypeptide(L)'
;MGTFKTFAVAATVVTALSAGEAIAGESFNQRIYDSAKHTRIYFRGGTAAFADEVVEYKGGKKKTPHLWETGDPALGPPNFKDFEADRLARTPTFSGLGAAGSITLRFVDNAIVDLPGADLYIFEPLENSSPVKVEVSRDGRSWIDLGPDLTTASEIDIAGKGGKNAVFNFVRITDQSNVDPADQWPGADIDAVGALNSATKISLLDHDLCFIDANTKGKKTEPATDGASVPDTFKAVAETFAAERPAKLIVEVFSDTHDPKEHHTGSSATDSSESPGPTPDTKNPHAKARTAVVTEFLSGKGNIPAARTQIDYFDDARSMARRDVPKEHERDNRFEFIFVPYDRNTVIGDKGALRVEQAATIIDGKWDSDQGEVILMTSQDPASKTVSIQGEWHENPARKGIVQSGTFDPQTNMMNVSLYRTWSNVRGNGEFKLSYDSARLKGSWKGEVNGGGDWLLIRKE
;
A
#
# COMPACT_ATOMS: atom_id res chain seq x y z
N MET A 1 -0.95 -17.49 58.35
CA MET A 1 -1.70 -16.36 57.76
C MET A 1 -0.83 -15.74 56.69
N GLY A 2 -1.05 -16.11 55.43
CA GLY A 2 -0.32 -15.61 54.28
C GLY A 2 -1.22 -15.77 53.07
N THR A 3 -1.83 -14.67 52.65
CA THR A 3 -2.87 -14.62 51.62
C THR A 3 -2.21 -14.69 50.24
N PHE A 4 -2.40 -15.81 49.54
CA PHE A 4 -2.04 -15.91 48.12
C PHE A 4 -2.98 -15.00 47.31
N LYS A 5 -2.42 -14.00 46.62
CA LYS A 5 -3.12 -13.24 45.58
C LYS A 5 -3.04 -14.00 44.27
N THR A 6 -4.18 -14.51 43.81
CA THR A 6 -4.38 -15.07 42.48
C THR A 6 -4.26 -13.93 41.45
N PHE A 7 -3.28 -14.00 40.55
CA PHE A 7 -3.26 -13.14 39.36
C PHE A 7 -4.26 -13.71 38.35
N ALA A 8 -5.36 -13.00 38.13
CA ALA A 8 -6.24 -13.25 36.99
C ALA A 8 -5.54 -12.75 35.72
N VAL A 9 -5.23 -13.65 34.80
CA VAL A 9 -4.85 -13.31 33.43
C VAL A 9 -6.13 -12.84 32.75
N ALA A 10 -6.25 -11.54 32.49
CA ALA A 10 -7.32 -11.00 31.67
C ALA A 10 -7.08 -11.46 30.23
N ALA A 11 -7.94 -12.36 29.74
CA ALA A 11 -8.09 -12.61 28.32
C ALA A 11 -8.76 -11.37 27.71
N THR A 12 -8.02 -10.63 26.88
CA THR A 12 -8.61 -9.57 26.07
C THR A 12 -9.42 -10.24 24.96
N VAL A 13 -10.69 -10.44 25.23
CA VAL A 13 -11.68 -10.80 24.21
C VAL A 13 -12.05 -9.50 23.49
N VAL A 14 -11.61 -9.35 22.24
CA VAL A 14 -12.14 -8.30 21.35
C VAL A 14 -13.45 -8.82 20.77
N THR A 15 -14.58 -8.55 21.41
CA THR A 15 -15.89 -8.60 20.76
C THR A 15 -16.71 -7.38 21.14
N ALA A 16 -16.98 -6.55 20.12
CA ALA A 16 -18.31 -6.12 19.70
C ALA A 16 -18.22 -4.72 19.07
N LEU A 17 -18.38 -4.65 17.74
CA LEU A 17 -18.91 -3.44 17.11
C LEU A 17 -20.31 -3.19 17.68
N SER A 18 -20.42 -2.28 18.65
CA SER A 18 -21.67 -1.61 18.93
C SER A 18 -21.84 -0.46 17.94
N ALA A 19 -22.89 -0.53 17.14
CA ALA A 19 -23.34 0.57 16.31
C ALA A 19 -23.62 1.82 17.16
N GLY A 20 -23.15 2.97 16.68
CA GLY A 20 -23.69 4.27 17.07
C GLY A 20 -22.94 5.03 18.16
N GLU A 21 -21.72 5.46 17.86
CA GLU A 21 -21.23 6.78 18.28
C GLU A 21 -20.27 7.29 17.19
N ALA A 22 -20.78 8.18 16.34
CA ALA A 22 -19.99 8.89 15.35
C ALA A 22 -19.00 9.80 16.08
N ILE A 23 -17.76 9.33 16.23
CA ILE A 23 -16.62 10.20 16.48
C ILE A 23 -16.54 11.14 15.27
N ALA A 24 -16.57 12.43 15.57
CA ALA A 24 -16.64 13.50 14.62
C ALA A 24 -15.54 13.41 13.54
N GLY A 25 -15.96 13.14 12.29
CA GLY A 25 -15.52 13.85 11.09
C GLY A 25 -14.03 14.10 10.86
N GLU A 26 -13.15 13.13 11.07
CA GLU A 26 -11.84 13.14 10.39
C GLU A 26 -12.01 12.57 8.98
N SER A 27 -11.60 13.37 8.00
CA SER A 27 -11.94 13.24 6.59
C SER A 27 -11.46 11.90 6.01
N PHE A 28 -12.41 11.10 5.53
CA PHE A 28 -12.15 9.89 4.75
C PHE A 28 -11.37 10.13 3.44
N ASN A 29 -11.15 11.37 2.99
CA ASN A 29 -10.62 11.63 1.64
C ASN A 29 -9.38 12.54 1.59
N GLN A 30 -8.50 12.52 2.60
CA GLN A 30 -7.15 13.06 2.37
C GLN A 30 -6.33 12.02 1.61
N ARG A 31 -6.38 12.08 0.27
CA ARG A 31 -5.53 11.26 -0.62
C ARG A 31 -4.33 12.00 -1.17
N ILE A 32 -4.25 13.31 -0.93
CA ILE A 32 -3.18 14.17 -1.41
C ILE A 32 -2.39 14.66 -0.20
N TYR A 33 -1.08 14.50 -0.28
CA TYR A 33 -0.14 14.93 0.74
C TYR A 33 0.92 15.81 0.10
N ASP A 34 1.19 16.95 0.73
CA ASP A 34 2.25 17.84 0.30
C ASP A 34 3.59 17.32 0.85
N SER A 35 4.55 17.09 -0.04
CA SER A 35 5.94 16.96 0.36
C SER A 35 6.51 18.31 0.81
N ALA A 36 7.62 18.28 1.53
CA ALA A 36 8.32 19.49 1.93
C ALA A 36 8.84 20.34 0.75
N LYS A 37 8.96 19.75 -0.45
CA LYS A 37 9.25 20.46 -1.71
C LYS A 37 8.00 21.02 -2.41
N HIS A 38 6.88 21.12 -1.70
CA HIS A 38 5.57 21.54 -2.23
C HIS A 38 5.06 20.69 -3.42
N THR A 39 5.56 19.47 -3.57
CA THR A 39 5.03 18.52 -4.55
C THR A 39 3.87 17.77 -3.93
N ARG A 40 2.72 17.75 -4.61
CA ARG A 40 1.52 17.01 -4.21
C ARG A 40 1.61 15.56 -4.63
N ILE A 41 1.59 14.67 -3.65
CA ILE A 41 1.67 13.23 -3.83
C ILE A 41 0.30 12.62 -3.53
N TYR A 42 -0.26 11.93 -4.53
CA TYR A 42 -1.51 11.20 -4.40
C TYR A 42 -1.27 9.75 -3.97
N PHE A 43 -2.05 9.28 -3.00
CA PHE A 43 -2.11 7.90 -2.55
C PHE A 43 -3.53 7.38 -2.72
N ARG A 44 -3.70 6.33 -3.55
CA ARG A 44 -5.00 5.70 -3.78
C ARG A 44 -5.63 5.19 -2.47
N GLY A 45 -4.81 4.65 -1.57
CA GLY A 45 -5.23 4.19 -0.25
C GLY A 45 -5.49 5.31 0.76
N GLY A 46 -5.24 6.57 0.41
CA GLY A 46 -5.32 7.69 1.37
C GLY A 46 -4.40 7.46 2.56
N THR A 47 -4.94 7.67 3.77
CA THR A 47 -4.22 7.46 5.03
C THR A 47 -3.81 6.01 5.25
N ALA A 48 -4.58 5.05 4.73
CA ALA A 48 -4.28 3.62 4.82
C ALA A 48 -3.19 3.18 3.82
N ALA A 49 -2.50 4.11 3.15
CA ALA A 49 -1.36 3.79 2.29
C ALA A 49 0.00 3.87 3.01
N PHE A 50 0.02 4.32 4.27
CA PHE A 50 1.25 4.57 5.01
C PHE A 50 1.64 3.37 5.88
N ALA A 51 2.90 3.34 6.34
CA ALA A 51 3.38 2.31 7.23
C ALA A 51 2.77 2.44 8.64
N ASP A 52 2.54 1.29 9.30
CA ASP A 52 1.77 1.19 10.54
C ASP A 52 2.61 0.77 11.75
N GLU A 53 3.74 0.09 11.51
CA GLU A 53 4.58 -0.48 12.57
C GLU A 53 6.07 -0.27 12.30
N VAL A 54 6.81 0.15 13.33
CA VAL A 54 8.27 0.10 13.34
C VAL A 54 8.71 -1.27 13.84
N VAL A 55 9.32 -2.05 12.95
CA VAL A 55 9.85 -3.39 13.28
C VAL A 55 11.23 -3.26 13.93
N GLU A 56 12.05 -2.36 13.41
CA GLU A 56 13.39 -2.13 13.93
C GLU A 56 13.83 -0.70 13.66
N TYR A 57 14.44 -0.06 14.66
CA TYR A 57 15.10 1.23 14.51
C TYR A 57 16.52 1.14 15.08
N LYS A 58 17.50 1.55 14.27
CA LYS A 58 18.92 1.56 14.62
C LYS A 58 19.49 2.95 14.32
N GLY A 59 19.64 3.75 15.38
CA GLY A 59 20.30 5.05 15.28
C GLY A 59 21.75 4.93 14.78
N GLY A 60 22.14 5.86 13.92
CA GLY A 60 23.46 5.93 13.30
C GLY A 60 24.61 6.31 14.25
N LYS A 61 25.83 6.37 13.69
CA LYS A 61 27.07 6.67 14.45
C LYS A 61 27.11 8.09 15.00
N LYS A 62 26.54 9.04 14.25
CA LYS A 62 26.26 10.40 14.72
C LYS A 62 24.76 10.52 14.86
N LYS A 63 24.31 10.69 16.09
CA LYS A 63 22.90 10.74 16.44
C LYS A 63 22.33 12.11 16.11
N THR A 64 21.08 12.12 15.66
CA THR A 64 20.22 13.30 15.70
C THR A 64 19.97 13.68 17.16
N PRO A 65 19.45 14.89 17.45
CA PRO A 65 19.15 15.25 18.83
C PRO A 65 18.11 14.28 19.44
N HIS A 66 18.24 14.00 20.74
CA HIS A 66 17.54 12.90 21.42
C HIS A 66 16.03 12.80 21.21
N LEU A 67 15.33 13.92 20.96
CA LEU A 67 13.90 13.90 20.70
C LEU A 67 13.54 13.12 19.43
N TRP A 68 14.45 13.02 18.45
CA TRP A 68 14.22 12.41 17.14
C TRP A 68 14.91 11.05 16.97
N GLU A 69 15.53 10.51 18.02
CA GLU A 69 16.16 9.17 18.04
C GLU A 69 15.12 8.05 18.29
N THR A 70 14.01 8.06 17.55
CA THR A 70 12.94 7.07 17.64
C THR A 70 12.36 6.85 16.24
N GLY A 71 11.71 5.69 16.03
CA GLY A 71 11.09 5.35 14.74
C GLY A 71 9.59 5.69 14.65
N ASP A 72 8.89 5.78 15.78
CA ASP A 72 7.42 5.95 15.80
C ASP A 72 6.91 7.17 15.01
N PRO A 73 7.62 8.32 14.97
CA PRO A 73 7.16 9.46 14.18
C PRO A 73 7.10 9.23 12.67
N ALA A 74 7.77 8.19 12.13
CA ALA A 74 7.70 7.86 10.71
C ALA A 74 6.41 7.09 10.31
N LEU A 75 5.52 6.82 11.26
CA LEU A 75 4.30 6.04 11.06
C LEU A 75 3.12 6.92 10.64
N GLY A 76 2.25 6.36 9.80
CA GLY A 76 1.08 7.06 9.29
C GLY A 76 1.43 8.16 8.26
N PRO A 77 0.47 9.05 7.96
CA PRO A 77 0.66 10.09 6.97
C PRO A 77 1.65 11.18 7.42
N PRO A 78 2.32 11.87 6.47
CA PRO A 78 3.26 12.94 6.77
C PRO A 78 2.57 14.03 7.57
N ASN A 79 3.16 14.40 8.70
CA ASN A 79 2.55 15.32 9.66
C ASN A 79 3.47 16.49 10.02
N PHE A 80 4.72 16.50 9.55
CA PHE A 80 5.62 17.63 9.70
C PHE A 80 5.01 18.94 9.17
N LYS A 81 5.04 19.99 9.99
CA LYS A 81 4.54 21.33 9.63
C LYS A 81 5.63 22.38 9.65
N ASP A 82 6.38 22.43 10.74
CA ASP A 82 7.44 23.40 10.97
C ASP A 82 8.39 22.89 12.05
N PHE A 83 9.70 23.07 11.81
CA PHE A 83 10.74 22.57 12.69
C PHE A 83 10.73 23.23 14.08
N GLU A 84 10.47 24.54 14.14
CA GLU A 84 10.48 25.29 15.40
C GLU A 84 9.24 24.94 16.25
N ALA A 85 8.09 24.74 15.62
CA ALA A 85 6.89 24.25 16.29
C ALA A 85 7.13 22.89 16.96
N ASP A 86 7.71 21.92 16.24
CA ASP A 86 7.95 20.57 16.78
C ASP A 86 8.98 20.59 17.91
N ARG A 87 10.06 21.36 17.75
CA ARG A 87 11.09 21.55 18.78
C ARG A 87 10.51 22.14 20.06
N LEU A 88 9.63 23.14 19.95
CA LEU A 88 8.98 23.78 21.10
C LEU A 88 7.95 22.86 21.76
N ALA A 89 7.21 22.09 20.96
CA ALA A 89 6.22 21.12 21.45
C ALA A 89 6.87 19.89 22.13
N ARG A 90 8.15 19.60 21.83
CA ARG A 90 8.87 18.39 22.25
C ARG A 90 8.18 17.10 21.82
N THR A 91 7.49 17.15 20.70
CA THR A 91 6.82 16.01 20.07
C THR A 91 7.42 15.86 18.68
N PRO A 92 8.33 14.91 18.45
CA PRO A 92 8.90 14.69 17.12
C PRO A 92 7.82 14.23 16.15
N THR A 93 7.82 14.81 14.96
CA THR A 93 6.94 14.49 13.82
C THR A 93 7.66 13.66 12.76
N PHE A 94 8.97 13.47 12.90
CA PHE A 94 9.79 12.67 12.01
C PHE A 94 10.85 11.90 12.80
N SER A 95 11.38 10.85 12.18
CA SER A 95 12.40 9.96 12.73
C SER A 95 13.75 10.31 12.13
N GLY A 96 14.67 10.83 12.93
CA GLY A 96 16.02 11.13 12.45
C GLY A 96 16.90 9.90 12.53
N LEU A 97 17.43 9.40 11.41
CA LEU A 97 18.18 8.14 11.41
C LEU A 97 19.59 8.29 11.98
N GLY A 98 20.21 9.45 11.82
CA GLY A 98 21.65 9.59 12.05
C GLY A 98 22.47 8.99 10.91
N ALA A 99 23.74 9.36 10.82
CA ALA A 99 24.62 8.88 9.77
C ALA A 99 24.78 7.34 9.82
N ALA A 100 24.47 6.67 8.72
CA ALA A 100 24.40 5.21 8.58
C ALA A 100 23.37 4.52 9.51
N GLY A 101 22.39 5.26 10.01
CA GLY A 101 21.25 4.69 10.72
C GLY A 101 20.26 4.01 9.79
N SER A 102 19.37 3.19 10.34
CA SER A 102 18.35 2.49 9.56
C SER A 102 17.03 2.35 10.31
N ILE A 103 15.93 2.37 9.56
CA ILE A 103 14.59 2.05 10.05
C ILE A 103 13.97 0.96 9.18
N THR A 104 13.30 0.00 9.81
CA THR A 104 12.48 -1.01 9.16
C THR A 104 11.04 -0.81 9.55
N LEU A 105 10.20 -0.56 8.54
CA LEU A 105 8.78 -0.27 8.68
C LEU A 105 7.95 -1.41 8.07
N ARG A 106 6.74 -1.59 8.59
CA ARG A 106 5.79 -2.59 8.12
C ARG A 106 4.44 -1.98 7.77
N PHE A 107 3.88 -2.51 6.69
CA PHE A 107 2.53 -2.31 6.18
C PHE A 107 1.63 -3.45 6.71
N VAL A 108 0.70 -3.14 7.62
CA VAL A 108 -0.05 -4.12 8.41
C VAL A 108 -1.42 -4.40 7.79
N ASP A 109 -2.15 -3.37 7.40
CA ASP A 109 -3.48 -3.47 6.75
C ASP A 109 -3.43 -3.16 5.24
N ASN A 110 -2.23 -2.89 4.75
CA ASN A 110 -1.90 -2.62 3.38
C ASN A 110 -0.60 -3.35 2.98
N ALA A 111 -0.20 -3.21 1.73
CA ALA A 111 1.08 -3.68 1.23
C ALA A 111 1.51 -2.94 -0.04
N ILE A 112 2.82 -2.82 -0.26
CA ILE A 112 3.36 -2.25 -1.49
C ILE A 112 3.27 -3.31 -2.60
N VAL A 113 2.73 -2.94 -3.75
CA VAL A 113 2.70 -3.80 -4.93
C VAL A 113 3.53 -3.17 -6.03
N ASP A 114 4.41 -3.98 -6.63
CA ASP A 114 5.18 -3.62 -7.82
C ASP A 114 4.24 -3.50 -9.02
N LEU A 115 3.94 -2.26 -9.37
CA LEU A 115 3.15 -1.87 -10.51
C LEU A 115 3.96 -0.92 -11.39
N PRO A 116 3.46 -0.62 -12.59
CA PRO A 116 4.01 0.41 -13.45
C PRO A 116 4.33 1.74 -12.76
N GLY A 117 5.59 2.18 -12.87
CA GLY A 117 6.05 3.45 -12.32
C GLY A 117 6.39 3.34 -10.84
N ALA A 118 6.41 4.47 -10.13
CA ALA A 118 6.79 4.48 -8.73
C ALA A 118 5.75 3.79 -7.82
N ASP A 119 6.24 2.98 -6.89
CA ASP A 119 5.44 2.14 -6.00
C ASP A 119 5.41 2.66 -4.56
N LEU A 120 6.41 3.43 -4.16
CA LEU A 120 6.50 4.03 -2.83
C LEU A 120 7.03 5.46 -2.90
N TYR A 121 6.77 6.22 -1.84
CA TYR A 121 7.33 7.54 -1.62
C TYR A 121 7.84 7.67 -0.19
N ILE A 122 9.01 8.29 -0.03
CA ILE A 122 9.61 8.56 1.29
C ILE A 122 9.53 10.07 1.54
N PHE A 123 8.78 10.47 2.56
CA PHE A 123 8.71 11.85 3.01
C PHE A 123 9.88 12.16 3.94
N GLU A 124 10.60 13.22 3.60
CA GLU A 124 11.60 13.84 4.48
C GLU A 124 11.13 15.27 4.79
N PRO A 125 11.22 15.70 6.06
CA PRO A 125 10.93 17.08 6.44
C PRO A 125 11.96 18.02 5.80
N LEU A 126 11.52 19.25 5.52
CA LEU A 126 12.31 20.30 4.85
C LEU A 126 12.68 19.96 3.39
N GLU A 127 13.17 20.95 2.64
CA GLU A 127 13.47 20.80 1.20
C GLU A 127 14.70 19.92 0.89
N ASN A 128 15.24 19.25 1.90
CA ASN A 128 16.42 18.40 1.75
C ASN A 128 16.07 17.06 1.06
N SER A 129 17.13 16.39 0.59
CA SER A 129 17.06 15.01 0.13
C SER A 129 18.35 14.32 0.51
N SER A 130 18.23 13.27 1.30
CA SER A 130 19.31 12.47 1.84
C SER A 130 19.53 11.20 1.02
N PRO A 131 20.79 10.81 0.72
CA PRO A 131 21.07 9.57 0.03
C PRO A 131 20.74 8.37 0.93
N VAL A 132 19.96 7.43 0.40
CA VAL A 132 19.50 6.26 1.15
C VAL A 132 19.65 4.99 0.33
N LYS A 133 19.82 3.87 1.02
CA LYS A 133 19.56 2.54 0.50
C LYS A 133 18.13 2.17 0.87
N VAL A 134 17.35 1.72 -0.10
CA VAL A 134 15.98 1.27 0.11
C VAL A 134 15.84 -0.18 -0.28
N GLU A 135 15.31 -0.97 0.65
CA GLU A 135 15.09 -2.39 0.46
C GLU A 135 13.65 -2.73 0.81
N VAL A 136 13.06 -3.65 0.05
CA VAL A 136 11.70 -4.15 0.33
C VAL A 136 11.75 -5.63 0.65
N SER A 137 10.80 -6.07 1.47
CA SER A 137 10.68 -7.47 1.86
C SER A 137 9.22 -7.89 1.96
N ARG A 138 8.96 -9.15 1.58
CA ARG A 138 7.66 -9.78 1.79
C ARG A 138 7.51 -10.32 3.22
N ASP A 139 8.61 -10.75 3.83
CA ASP A 139 8.66 -11.57 5.04
C ASP A 139 9.49 -10.96 6.19
N GLY A 140 10.14 -9.81 5.96
CA GLY A 140 11.01 -9.13 6.91
C GLY A 140 12.39 -9.79 7.09
N ARG A 141 12.69 -10.86 6.33
CA ARG A 141 13.92 -11.66 6.43
C ARG A 141 14.74 -11.59 5.15
N SER A 142 14.07 -11.77 4.02
CA SER A 142 14.64 -11.75 2.68
C SER A 142 14.44 -10.37 2.09
N TRP A 143 15.52 -9.67 1.78
CA TRP A 143 15.49 -8.27 1.36
C TRP A 143 15.90 -8.11 -0.09
N ILE A 144 15.14 -7.31 -0.84
CA ILE A 144 15.43 -6.94 -2.22
C ILE A 144 15.91 -5.49 -2.24
N ASP A 145 17.12 -5.26 -2.73
CA ASP A 145 17.70 -3.93 -2.92
C ASP A 145 17.11 -3.23 -4.15
N LEU A 146 16.51 -2.05 -3.94
CA LEU A 146 15.89 -1.25 -5.00
C LEU A 146 16.88 -0.48 -5.85
N GLY A 147 18.17 -0.47 -5.49
CA GLY A 147 19.26 -0.02 -6.34
C GLY A 147 20.03 1.17 -5.76
N PRO A 148 21.08 1.60 -6.47
CA PRO A 148 21.90 2.73 -6.05
C PRO A 148 21.19 4.06 -6.28
N ASP A 149 21.78 5.13 -5.75
CA ASP A 149 21.44 6.53 -6.02
C ASP A 149 20.00 6.94 -5.66
N LEU A 150 19.37 6.21 -4.72
CA LEU A 150 18.08 6.58 -4.17
C LEU A 150 18.22 7.69 -3.13
N THR A 151 17.22 8.55 -3.07
CA THR A 151 17.13 9.61 -2.07
C THR A 151 15.76 9.60 -1.40
N THR A 152 15.66 10.17 -0.22
CA THR A 152 14.40 10.62 0.37
C THR A 152 13.75 11.73 -0.47
N ALA A 153 12.52 12.13 -0.10
CA ALA A 153 11.68 13.09 -0.82
C ALA A 153 11.51 12.74 -2.31
N SER A 154 11.43 11.44 -2.61
CA SER A 154 11.40 10.92 -3.97
C SER A 154 10.40 9.77 -4.14
N GLU A 155 9.95 9.63 -5.38
CA GLU A 155 9.19 8.49 -5.89
C GLU A 155 10.17 7.34 -6.21
N ILE A 156 9.93 6.14 -5.67
CA ILE A 156 10.80 4.97 -5.86
C ILE A 156 9.99 3.84 -6.51
N ASP A 157 10.58 3.25 -7.55
CA ASP A 157 10.02 2.18 -8.37
C ASP A 157 10.71 0.85 -8.02
N ILE A 158 9.94 -0.21 -7.77
CA ILE A 158 10.46 -1.56 -7.51
C ILE A 158 10.95 -2.22 -8.81
N ALA A 159 10.40 -1.80 -9.94
CA ALA A 159 10.82 -2.10 -11.29
C ALA A 159 10.94 -3.61 -11.57
N GLY A 160 10.00 -4.40 -11.07
CA GLY A 160 9.95 -5.83 -11.36
C GLY A 160 10.84 -6.73 -10.51
N LYS A 161 11.66 -6.18 -9.60
CA LYS A 161 12.68 -6.95 -8.86
C LYS A 161 12.09 -8.07 -7.99
N GLY A 162 10.82 -7.97 -7.60
CA GLY A 162 10.11 -8.99 -6.83
C GLY A 162 9.48 -10.13 -7.62
N GLY A 163 9.54 -10.08 -8.96
CA GLY A 163 8.76 -10.95 -9.83
C GLY A 163 7.30 -10.50 -9.99
N LYS A 164 6.52 -11.27 -10.75
CA LYS A 164 5.13 -10.90 -11.09
C LYS A 164 4.24 -10.89 -9.84
N ASN A 165 3.41 -9.85 -9.69
CA ASN A 165 2.47 -9.66 -8.58
C ASN A 165 3.15 -9.71 -7.20
N ALA A 166 4.38 -9.21 -7.12
CA ALA A 166 5.07 -9.14 -5.86
C ALA A 166 4.36 -8.18 -4.89
N VAL A 167 4.11 -8.68 -3.69
CA VAL A 167 3.53 -7.92 -2.58
C VAL A 167 4.58 -7.82 -1.49
N PHE A 168 4.86 -6.61 -1.02
CA PHE A 168 5.87 -6.34 -0.01
C PHE A 168 5.22 -5.73 1.21
N ASN A 169 5.47 -6.37 2.36
CA ASN A 169 4.92 -5.96 3.65
C ASN A 169 5.88 -5.08 4.44
N PHE A 170 7.14 -5.00 4.02
CA PHE A 170 8.19 -4.30 4.74
C PHE A 170 9.04 -3.45 3.82
N VAL A 171 9.48 -2.32 4.35
CA VAL A 171 10.50 -1.47 3.75
C VAL A 171 11.59 -1.19 4.79
N ARG A 172 12.85 -1.29 4.38
CA ARG A 172 14.00 -0.89 5.17
C ARG A 172 14.71 0.25 4.47
N ILE A 173 14.91 1.33 5.20
CA ILE A 173 15.61 2.53 4.74
C ILE A 173 16.88 2.64 5.56
N THR A 174 18.02 2.71 4.89
CA THR A 174 19.32 2.91 5.52
C THR A 174 19.96 4.17 4.98
N ASP A 175 20.29 5.09 5.86
CA ASP A 175 21.04 6.29 5.50
C ASP A 175 22.41 5.91 4.89
N GLN A 176 22.80 6.58 3.80
CA GLN A 176 24.09 6.38 3.14
C GLN A 176 25.04 7.57 3.33
N SER A 177 24.67 8.54 4.17
CA SER A 177 25.52 9.69 4.44
C SER A 177 26.78 9.29 5.20
N ASN A 178 27.88 9.99 4.89
CA ASN A 178 29.10 9.89 5.68
C ASN A 178 28.97 10.72 6.96
N VAL A 179 29.67 10.32 8.01
CA VAL A 179 29.74 11.11 9.25
C VAL A 179 30.54 12.39 8.98
N ASP A 180 29.84 13.52 8.87
CA ASP A 180 30.47 14.85 8.94
C ASP A 180 30.46 15.34 10.40
N PRO A 181 31.62 15.60 11.04
CA PRO A 181 31.68 16.16 12.39
C PRO A 181 30.98 17.50 12.57
N ALA A 182 30.86 18.33 11.52
CA ALA A 182 30.22 19.64 11.58
C ALA A 182 28.69 19.59 11.48
N ASP A 183 28.13 18.50 10.94
CA ASP A 183 26.70 18.39 10.64
C ASP A 183 25.84 18.18 11.90
N GLN A 184 25.02 19.17 12.26
CA GLN A 184 24.17 19.06 13.45
C GLN A 184 22.98 18.12 13.26
N TRP A 185 22.65 17.76 12.02
CA TRP A 185 21.48 16.97 11.62
C TRP A 185 21.89 15.85 10.68
N PRO A 186 22.68 14.89 11.16
CA PRO A 186 23.24 13.85 10.30
C PRO A 186 22.18 12.85 9.83
N GLY A 187 22.30 12.49 8.56
CA GLY A 187 21.53 11.42 7.94
C GLY A 187 20.09 11.78 7.62
N ALA A 188 19.39 10.83 7.00
CA ALA A 188 18.00 11.01 6.58
C ALA A 188 17.03 11.23 7.74
N ASP A 189 16.09 12.15 7.53
CA ASP A 189 14.94 12.38 8.42
C ASP A 189 13.68 11.80 7.75
N ILE A 190 12.95 10.92 8.45
CA ILE A 190 11.81 10.19 7.88
C ILE A 190 10.52 10.67 8.55
N ASP A 191 9.73 11.50 7.86
CA ASP A 191 8.41 11.96 8.29
C ASP A 191 7.35 10.88 8.04
N ALA A 192 7.39 10.23 6.88
CA ALA A 192 6.47 9.16 6.54
C ALA A 192 6.98 8.29 5.38
N VAL A 193 6.46 7.07 5.28
CA VAL A 193 6.66 6.21 4.10
C VAL A 193 5.32 5.68 3.64
N GLY A 194 4.99 5.92 2.37
CA GLY A 194 3.70 5.52 1.80
C GLY A 194 3.86 4.64 0.56
N ALA A 195 2.94 3.70 0.39
CA ALA A 195 2.76 2.88 -0.79
C ALA A 195 1.89 3.62 -1.83
N LEU A 196 2.51 4.16 -2.88
CA LEU A 196 1.81 4.78 -4.01
C LEU A 196 0.89 3.74 -4.68
N ASN A 197 1.45 2.55 -4.90
CA ASN A 197 0.74 1.37 -5.36
C ASN A 197 0.46 0.45 -4.16
N SER A 198 -0.63 0.76 -3.46
CA SER A 198 -1.08 0.00 -2.29
C SER A 198 -2.13 -1.07 -2.66
N ALA A 199 -1.96 -2.27 -2.13
CA ALA A 199 -3.03 -3.26 -2.01
C ALA A 199 -3.60 -3.26 -0.60
N THR A 200 -4.93 -3.28 -0.47
CA THR A 200 -5.59 -3.51 0.80
C THR A 200 -5.31 -4.94 1.26
N LYS A 201 -5.15 -5.14 2.57
CA LYS A 201 -4.88 -6.46 3.16
C LYS A 201 -5.79 -6.73 4.36
N ILE A 202 -6.39 -7.91 4.38
CA ILE A 202 -7.13 -8.43 5.55
C ILE A 202 -6.38 -9.65 6.06
N SER A 203 -5.92 -9.59 7.32
CA SER A 203 -5.27 -10.72 7.99
C SER A 203 -6.28 -11.46 8.87
N LEU A 204 -6.26 -12.79 8.80
CA LEU A 204 -7.11 -13.68 9.57
C LEU A 204 -6.31 -14.73 10.31
N LEU A 205 -6.44 -14.80 11.63
CA LEU A 205 -5.77 -15.82 12.43
C LEU A 205 -6.62 -17.10 12.46
N ASP A 206 -5.98 -18.26 12.52
CA ASP A 206 -6.66 -19.56 12.44
C ASP A 206 -7.60 -19.81 13.63
N HIS A 207 -7.33 -19.21 14.79
CA HIS A 207 -8.27 -19.27 15.92
C HIS A 207 -9.58 -18.51 15.65
N ASP A 208 -9.60 -17.59 14.68
CA ASP A 208 -10.83 -16.95 14.20
C ASP A 208 -11.63 -17.89 13.27
N LEU A 209 -11.01 -19.00 12.86
CA LEU A 209 -11.53 -19.98 11.91
C LEU A 209 -11.80 -21.33 12.57
N CYS A 210 -12.36 -21.33 13.79
CA CYS A 210 -12.75 -22.41 14.74
C CYS A 210 -13.26 -23.79 14.22
N PHE A 211 -13.13 -24.13 12.94
CA PHE A 211 -13.69 -25.28 12.25
C PHE A 211 -12.69 -26.42 11.99
N ILE A 212 -11.38 -26.23 12.26
CA ILE A 212 -10.35 -27.26 11.99
C ILE A 212 -9.81 -27.84 13.31
N ASP A 213 -10.47 -28.87 13.85
CA ASP A 213 -9.93 -29.65 14.97
C ASP A 213 -8.84 -30.61 14.46
N ALA A 214 -7.58 -30.29 14.77
CA ALA A 214 -6.40 -31.10 14.49
C ALA A 214 -6.44 -32.51 15.10
N ASN A 215 -7.32 -32.80 16.07
CA ASN A 215 -7.44 -34.12 16.70
C ASN A 215 -8.35 -35.10 15.94
N THR A 216 -9.04 -34.67 14.90
CA THR A 216 -9.90 -35.56 14.11
C THR A 216 -9.07 -36.32 13.07
N LYS A 217 -8.38 -37.37 13.50
CA LYS A 217 -7.65 -38.39 12.72
C LYS A 217 -8.27 -38.75 11.35
N GLY A 218 -8.10 -37.92 10.33
CA GLY A 218 -8.59 -38.17 8.97
C GLY A 218 -10.08 -38.49 8.85
N LYS A 219 -10.91 -38.19 9.85
CA LYS A 219 -12.36 -38.22 9.66
C LYS A 219 -12.71 -36.94 8.93
N LYS A 220 -13.33 -37.06 7.75
CA LYS A 220 -14.09 -35.98 7.15
C LYS A 220 -15.11 -35.50 8.19
N THR A 221 -14.76 -34.53 9.01
CA THR A 221 -15.74 -33.54 9.41
C THR A 221 -16.01 -32.80 8.12
N GLU A 222 -17.19 -33.03 7.56
CA GLU A 222 -17.70 -32.16 6.50
C GLU A 222 -17.50 -30.71 6.97
N PRO A 223 -17.06 -29.79 6.08
CA PRO A 223 -17.11 -28.37 6.41
C PRO A 223 -18.53 -28.13 6.89
N ALA A 224 -18.73 -27.50 8.06
CA ALA A 224 -20.04 -27.40 8.69
C ALA A 224 -21.12 -26.96 7.67
N THR A 225 -21.80 -27.94 7.08
CA THR A 225 -22.73 -27.79 5.97
C THR A 225 -24.08 -27.30 6.48
N ASP A 226 -24.28 -27.37 7.79
CA ASP A 226 -25.47 -26.90 8.48
C ASP A 226 -25.19 -25.57 9.20
N GLY A 227 -25.35 -24.47 8.47
CA GLY A 227 -25.73 -23.18 9.06
C GLY A 227 -24.71 -22.48 9.96
N ALA A 228 -23.46 -22.94 10.07
CA ALA A 228 -22.42 -22.18 10.73
C ALA A 228 -22.26 -20.82 10.02
N SER A 229 -22.48 -19.74 10.77
CA SER A 229 -22.30 -18.38 10.27
C SER A 229 -20.91 -18.27 9.67
N VAL A 230 -20.83 -17.82 8.41
CA VAL A 230 -19.58 -17.32 7.85
C VAL A 230 -19.01 -16.36 8.88
N PRO A 231 -17.79 -16.57 9.42
CA PRO A 231 -17.16 -15.58 10.31
C PRO A 231 -17.31 -14.19 9.70
N ASP A 232 -17.68 -13.19 10.50
CA ASP A 232 -17.91 -11.83 10.02
C ASP A 232 -16.75 -11.30 9.16
N THR A 233 -15.54 -11.80 9.39
CA THR A 233 -14.36 -11.43 8.63
C THR A 233 -14.31 -11.97 7.20
N PHE A 234 -14.86 -13.15 6.92
CA PHE A 234 -15.03 -13.61 5.53
C PHE A 234 -16.07 -12.78 4.80
N LYS A 235 -17.13 -12.35 5.50
CA LYS A 235 -18.08 -11.38 4.95
C LYS A 235 -17.35 -10.07 4.62
N ALA A 236 -16.48 -9.57 5.49
CA ALA A 236 -15.64 -8.41 5.20
C ALA A 236 -14.77 -8.62 3.94
N VAL A 237 -14.19 -9.81 3.74
CA VAL A 237 -13.44 -10.13 2.50
C VAL A 237 -14.32 -10.00 1.25
N ALA A 238 -15.54 -10.55 1.28
CA ALA A 238 -16.47 -10.45 0.15
C ALA A 238 -16.96 -9.01 -0.09
N GLU A 239 -17.25 -8.27 0.98
CA GLU A 239 -17.67 -6.87 0.93
C GLU A 239 -16.55 -5.98 0.37
N THR A 240 -15.32 -6.14 0.84
CA THR A 240 -14.13 -5.44 0.32
C THR A 240 -13.90 -5.79 -1.14
N PHE A 241 -13.99 -7.07 -1.53
CA PHE A 241 -13.84 -7.46 -2.94
C PHE A 241 -14.91 -6.79 -3.83
N ALA A 242 -16.16 -6.73 -3.37
CA ALA A 242 -17.26 -6.10 -4.10
C ALA A 242 -17.10 -4.57 -4.18
N ALA A 243 -16.64 -3.94 -3.10
CA ALA A 243 -16.46 -2.50 -3.00
C ALA A 243 -15.24 -2.01 -3.81
N GLU A 244 -14.08 -2.63 -3.61
CA GLU A 244 -12.83 -2.21 -4.26
C GLU A 244 -12.70 -2.70 -5.70
N ARG A 245 -13.42 -3.77 -6.06
CA ARG A 245 -13.38 -4.43 -7.37
C ARG A 245 -11.94 -4.75 -7.83
N PRO A 246 -11.08 -5.34 -6.97
CA PRO A 246 -9.65 -5.48 -7.25
C PRO A 246 -9.41 -6.37 -8.46
N ALA A 247 -8.48 -6.05 -9.35
CA ALA A 247 -8.16 -6.92 -10.49
C ALA A 247 -7.93 -8.38 -10.06
N LYS A 248 -7.27 -8.57 -8.91
CA LYS A 248 -6.96 -9.89 -8.36
C LYS A 248 -7.07 -9.91 -6.83
N LEU A 249 -7.55 -11.02 -6.28
CA LEU A 249 -7.42 -11.39 -4.88
C LEU A 249 -6.30 -12.43 -4.76
N ILE A 250 -5.27 -12.13 -3.98
CA ILE A 250 -4.25 -13.11 -3.58
C ILE A 250 -4.56 -13.55 -2.15
N VAL A 251 -4.60 -14.85 -1.92
CA VAL A 251 -4.71 -15.43 -0.59
C VAL A 251 -3.40 -16.10 -0.25
N GLU A 252 -2.66 -15.54 0.70
CA GLU A 252 -1.47 -16.18 1.24
C GLU A 252 -1.85 -17.04 2.45
N VAL A 253 -1.49 -18.32 2.41
CA VAL A 253 -1.81 -19.31 3.43
C VAL A 253 -0.56 -19.67 4.21
N PHE A 254 -0.61 -19.48 5.52
CA PHE A 254 0.48 -19.77 6.44
C PHE A 254 0.08 -20.87 7.42
N SER A 255 1.03 -21.72 7.76
CA SER A 255 0.83 -22.78 8.75
C SER A 255 2.11 -23.08 9.50
N ASP A 256 2.01 -23.35 10.79
CA ASP A 256 3.11 -24.00 11.49
C ASP A 256 3.40 -25.40 10.88
N THR A 257 4.67 -25.81 10.96
CA THR A 257 5.12 -27.17 10.61
C THR A 257 5.40 -28.01 11.85
N HIS A 258 5.02 -27.54 13.04
CA HIS A 258 5.21 -28.30 14.27
C HIS A 258 4.30 -29.52 14.24
N ASP A 259 4.89 -30.72 14.22
CA ASP A 259 4.15 -31.95 14.47
C ASP A 259 3.60 -31.86 15.91
N PRO A 260 2.27 -31.94 16.13
CA PRO A 260 1.70 -31.93 17.47
C PRO A 260 2.24 -33.05 18.38
N LYS A 261 2.93 -34.04 17.81
CA LYS A 261 3.54 -35.17 18.51
C LYS A 261 4.99 -34.96 18.91
N GLU A 262 5.69 -33.96 18.38
CA GLU A 262 7.08 -33.67 18.77
C GLU A 262 7.12 -32.80 20.04
N HIS A 263 6.61 -33.34 21.14
CA HIS A 263 6.98 -32.83 22.45
C HIS A 263 8.40 -33.33 22.80
N HIS A 264 9.35 -32.40 22.72
CA HIS A 264 10.70 -32.48 23.28
C HIS A 264 11.60 -33.60 22.74
N THR A 265 12.34 -33.31 21.67
CA THR A 265 13.80 -33.59 21.64
C THR A 265 14.47 -32.57 20.73
N GLY A 266 15.44 -31.83 21.27
CA GLY A 266 16.15 -30.81 20.51
C GLY A 266 16.80 -31.39 19.26
N SER A 267 16.37 -30.89 18.09
CA SER A 267 17.02 -31.16 16.81
C SER A 267 17.29 -29.82 16.15
N SER A 268 18.58 -29.49 16.00
CA SER A 268 19.01 -28.31 15.27
C SER A 268 18.79 -28.54 13.77
N ALA A 269 17.77 -27.88 13.21
CA ALA A 269 17.65 -27.74 11.78
C ALA A 269 18.62 -26.65 11.30
N THR A 270 19.47 -27.03 10.36
CA THR A 270 20.40 -26.15 9.65
C THR A 270 19.66 -25.01 8.95
N ASP A 271 20.12 -23.80 9.23
CA ASP A 271 19.68 -22.52 8.70
C ASP A 271 20.04 -22.44 7.20
N SER A 272 19.14 -22.88 6.32
CA SER A 272 19.24 -22.60 4.89
C SER A 272 18.60 -21.23 4.63
N SER A 273 19.44 -20.24 4.33
CA SER A 273 19.09 -18.83 4.17
C SER A 273 18.26 -18.48 2.92
N GLU A 274 17.65 -19.45 2.25
CA GLU A 274 16.71 -19.22 1.16
C GLU A 274 15.31 -19.62 1.63
N SER A 275 14.47 -18.62 1.92
CA SER A 275 13.04 -18.85 2.14
C SER A 275 12.45 -19.37 0.82
N PRO A 276 11.90 -20.59 0.78
CA PRO A 276 11.28 -21.08 -0.44
C PRO A 276 10.14 -20.13 -0.82
N GLY A 277 10.15 -19.70 -2.08
CA GLY A 277 9.08 -18.90 -2.66
C GLY A 277 7.72 -19.61 -2.61
N PRO A 278 6.63 -18.92 -2.93
CA PRO A 278 5.30 -19.52 -2.92
C PRO A 278 5.27 -20.75 -3.81
N THR A 279 4.70 -21.86 -3.31
CA THR A 279 4.44 -23.05 -4.13
C THR A 279 2.97 -23.07 -4.57
N PRO A 280 2.65 -23.68 -5.74
CA PRO A 280 1.25 -23.89 -6.13
C PRO A 280 0.53 -24.99 -5.34
N ASP A 281 1.28 -25.82 -4.62
CA ASP A 281 0.78 -26.97 -3.86
C ASP A 281 1.55 -27.08 -2.55
N THR A 282 0.85 -27.38 -1.47
CA THR A 282 1.41 -27.57 -0.12
C THR A 282 1.49 -29.05 0.21
N LYS A 283 2.61 -29.48 0.82
CA LYS A 283 2.73 -30.81 1.42
C LYS A 283 2.19 -30.84 2.85
N ASN A 284 1.91 -29.69 3.46
CA ASN A 284 1.38 -29.58 4.81
C ASN A 284 -0.14 -29.90 4.79
N PRO A 285 -0.58 -30.99 5.45
CA PRO A 285 -2.00 -31.36 5.47
C PRO A 285 -2.89 -30.30 6.13
N HIS A 286 -2.36 -29.50 7.07
CA HIS A 286 -3.08 -28.41 7.72
C HIS A 286 -3.33 -27.26 6.74
N ALA A 287 -2.30 -26.79 6.04
CA ALA A 287 -2.43 -25.77 5.00
C ALA A 287 -3.40 -26.20 3.88
N LYS A 288 -3.38 -27.49 3.52
CA LYS A 288 -4.31 -28.06 2.54
C LYS A 288 -5.77 -28.05 3.00
N ALA A 289 -6.04 -28.48 4.23
CA ALA A 289 -7.40 -28.47 4.79
C ALA A 289 -7.95 -27.03 4.92
N ARG A 290 -7.11 -26.13 5.42
CA ARG A 290 -7.36 -24.67 5.50
C ARG A 290 -7.75 -24.06 4.15
N THR A 291 -6.99 -24.42 3.12
CA THR A 291 -7.23 -23.88 1.78
C THR A 291 -8.54 -24.38 1.17
N ALA A 292 -8.95 -25.60 1.47
CA ALA A 292 -10.25 -26.11 1.01
C ALA A 292 -11.41 -25.26 1.55
N VAL A 293 -11.37 -24.89 2.83
CA VAL A 293 -12.37 -24.02 3.47
C VAL A 293 -12.42 -22.65 2.81
N VAL A 294 -11.25 -22.02 2.61
CA VAL A 294 -11.20 -20.70 1.95
C VAL A 294 -11.68 -20.79 0.50
N THR A 295 -11.28 -21.81 -0.24
CA THR A 295 -11.71 -22.00 -1.64
C THR A 295 -13.22 -22.16 -1.75
N GLU A 296 -13.83 -22.95 -0.87
CA GLU A 296 -15.29 -23.12 -0.79
C GLU A 296 -15.99 -21.81 -0.45
N PHE A 297 -15.46 -21.04 0.52
CA PHE A 297 -16.00 -19.73 0.85
C PHE A 297 -15.95 -18.79 -0.36
N LEU A 298 -14.78 -18.62 -0.97
CA LEU A 298 -14.57 -17.66 -2.06
C LEU A 298 -15.48 -17.96 -3.26
N SER A 299 -15.57 -19.23 -3.67
CA SER A 299 -16.36 -19.63 -4.84
C SER A 299 -17.86 -19.76 -4.56
N GLY A 300 -18.24 -20.10 -3.33
CA GLY A 300 -19.62 -20.23 -2.90
C GLY A 300 -20.18 -18.92 -2.34
N LYS A 301 -20.13 -18.77 -1.02
CA LYS A 301 -20.80 -17.67 -0.31
C LYS A 301 -20.21 -16.29 -0.60
N GLY A 302 -18.91 -16.21 -0.90
CA GLY A 302 -18.21 -14.97 -1.27
C GLY A 302 -18.49 -14.52 -2.70
N ASN A 303 -18.91 -15.43 -3.59
CA ASN A 303 -19.16 -15.16 -5.02
C ASN A 303 -17.96 -14.47 -5.72
N ILE A 304 -16.75 -14.83 -5.35
CA ILE A 304 -15.50 -14.29 -5.90
C ILE A 304 -15.05 -15.19 -7.06
N PRO A 305 -14.91 -14.67 -8.29
CA PRO A 305 -14.57 -15.49 -9.45
C PRO A 305 -13.19 -16.14 -9.31
N ALA A 306 -13.11 -17.46 -9.49
CA ALA A 306 -11.84 -18.20 -9.44
C ALA A 306 -10.78 -17.64 -10.42
N ALA A 307 -11.20 -17.09 -11.56
CA ALA A 307 -10.31 -16.44 -12.53
C ALA A 307 -9.61 -15.17 -11.99
N ARG A 308 -10.12 -14.59 -10.88
CA ARG A 308 -9.56 -13.42 -10.20
C ARG A 308 -8.93 -13.78 -8.85
N THR A 309 -8.80 -15.06 -8.52
CA THR A 309 -8.24 -15.52 -7.26
C THR A 309 -6.93 -16.26 -7.51
N GLN A 310 -5.92 -16.00 -6.68
CA GLN A 310 -4.70 -16.80 -6.57
C GLN A 310 -4.55 -17.21 -5.11
N ILE A 311 -4.11 -18.44 -4.88
CA ILE A 311 -3.82 -18.94 -3.54
C ILE A 311 -2.36 -19.38 -3.52
N ASP A 312 -1.58 -18.76 -2.65
CA ASP A 312 -0.16 -18.99 -2.47
C ASP A 312 0.08 -19.64 -1.11
N TYR A 313 0.90 -20.69 -1.10
CA TYR A 313 1.24 -21.42 0.12
C TYR A 313 2.63 -21.05 0.57
N PHE A 314 2.74 -20.70 1.85
CA PHE A 314 4.02 -20.40 2.49
C PHE A 314 4.39 -21.39 3.59
N ASP A 315 3.49 -22.27 4.01
CA ASP A 315 3.71 -23.20 5.13
C ASP A 315 4.45 -22.48 6.29
N ASP A 316 5.60 -23.00 6.73
CA ASP A 316 6.48 -22.38 7.74
C ASP A 316 7.57 -21.46 7.16
N ALA A 317 7.67 -21.36 5.83
CA ALA A 317 8.71 -20.62 5.12
C ALA A 317 8.74 -19.12 5.48
N ARG A 318 7.71 -18.63 6.18
CA ARG A 318 7.51 -17.24 6.59
C ARG A 318 6.85 -17.12 7.96
N SER A 319 7.28 -17.97 8.89
CA SER A 319 6.90 -17.87 10.30
C SER A 319 7.12 -16.45 10.82
N MET A 320 6.05 -15.78 11.28
CA MET A 320 6.09 -14.52 12.03
C MET A 320 6.44 -14.77 13.50
N ALA A 321 6.43 -16.02 13.94
CA ALA A 321 6.83 -16.43 15.26
C ALA A 321 8.35 -16.61 15.38
N ARG A 322 8.86 -16.36 16.59
CA ARG A 322 10.08 -17.06 17.02
C ARG A 322 9.73 -18.51 17.29
N ARG A 323 10.48 -19.44 16.67
CA ARG A 323 10.23 -20.89 16.76
C ARG A 323 10.36 -21.48 18.17
N ASP A 324 10.95 -20.75 19.10
CA ASP A 324 11.15 -21.16 20.49
C ASP A 324 10.07 -20.62 21.45
N VAL A 325 9.09 -19.86 20.95
CA VAL A 325 8.02 -19.27 21.77
C VAL A 325 6.67 -19.87 21.37
N PRO A 326 6.18 -20.94 22.04
CA PRO A 326 4.93 -21.64 21.73
C PRO A 326 3.71 -20.75 21.43
N LYS A 327 3.57 -19.65 22.16
CA LYS A 327 2.47 -18.67 21.97
C LYS A 327 2.58 -17.85 20.68
N GLU A 328 3.78 -17.71 20.13
CA GLU A 328 3.97 -16.98 18.88
C GLU A 328 3.62 -17.85 17.67
N HIS A 329 3.70 -19.18 17.75
CA HIS A 329 3.34 -20.10 16.64
C HIS A 329 1.88 -19.98 16.22
N GLU A 330 0.98 -19.60 17.13
CA GLU A 330 -0.42 -19.31 16.80
C GLU A 330 -0.56 -18.17 15.76
N ARG A 331 0.46 -17.30 15.63
CA ARG A 331 0.52 -16.24 14.60
C ARG A 331 0.95 -16.75 13.23
N ASP A 332 1.51 -17.95 13.15
CA ASP A 332 1.91 -18.58 11.89
C ASP A 332 0.74 -19.31 11.22
N ASN A 333 -0.30 -19.61 11.99
CA ASN A 333 -1.54 -20.17 11.47
C ASN A 333 -2.46 -19.02 11.09
N ARG A 334 -2.38 -18.57 9.84
CA ARG A 334 -3.16 -17.41 9.36
C ARG A 334 -3.39 -17.41 7.85
N PHE A 335 -4.28 -16.54 7.43
CA PHE A 335 -4.52 -16.18 6.04
C PHE A 335 -4.32 -14.68 5.86
N GLU A 336 -3.72 -14.29 4.74
CA GLU A 336 -3.68 -12.90 4.31
C GLU A 336 -4.43 -12.78 2.99
N PHE A 337 -5.49 -11.97 2.97
CA PHE A 337 -6.29 -11.65 1.78
C PHE A 337 -5.82 -10.29 1.25
N ILE A 338 -5.17 -10.31 0.09
CA ILE A 338 -4.53 -9.14 -0.51
C ILE A 338 -5.31 -8.76 -1.77
N PHE A 339 -5.92 -7.58 -1.74
CA PHE A 339 -6.78 -7.05 -2.79
C PHE A 339 -5.93 -6.23 -3.75
N VAL A 340 -5.38 -6.88 -4.77
CA VAL A 340 -4.51 -6.23 -5.74
C VAL A 340 -5.36 -5.43 -6.72
N PRO A 341 -5.25 -4.10 -6.73
CA PRO A 341 -6.16 -3.24 -7.49
C PRO A 341 -6.03 -3.45 -9.01
N TYR A 342 -4.83 -3.84 -9.46
CA TYR A 342 -4.46 -3.95 -10.86
C TYR A 342 -3.62 -5.22 -11.09
N ASP A 343 -3.90 -6.01 -12.13
CA ASP A 343 -2.93 -7.04 -12.53
C ASP A 343 -1.79 -6.32 -13.25
N ARG A 344 -0.54 -6.62 -12.86
CA ARG A 344 0.66 -6.11 -13.52
C ARG A 344 0.55 -6.25 -15.04
N ASN A 345 0.00 -7.36 -15.53
CA ASN A 345 -0.20 -7.61 -16.97
C ASN A 345 -1.38 -6.85 -17.59
N THR A 346 -2.31 -6.33 -16.78
CA THR A 346 -3.46 -5.54 -17.24
C THR A 346 -3.25 -4.04 -17.15
N VAL A 347 -2.26 -3.58 -16.35
CA VAL A 347 -1.91 -2.17 -16.25
C VAL A 347 -0.57 -1.82 -16.89
N ILE A 348 0.36 -2.78 -17.08
CA ILE A 348 1.34 -2.77 -18.17
C ILE A 348 1.57 -4.22 -18.61
N GLY A 349 1.00 -4.60 -19.74
CA GLY A 349 1.66 -5.62 -20.55
C GLY A 349 2.80 -4.95 -21.32
N ASP A 350 3.81 -5.72 -21.71
CA ASP A 350 4.80 -5.32 -22.74
C ASP A 350 4.15 -4.85 -24.07
N LYS A 351 2.80 -4.92 -24.19
CA LYS A 351 1.92 -4.30 -25.19
C LYS A 351 0.49 -3.99 -24.66
N GLY A 352 0.29 -3.72 -23.37
CA GLY A 352 -1.05 -3.63 -22.75
C GLY A 352 -1.54 -2.19 -22.57
N ALA A 353 -2.41 -1.72 -23.46
CA ALA A 353 -3.13 -0.45 -23.31
C ALA A 353 -4.28 -0.58 -22.30
N LEU A 354 -4.60 0.50 -21.58
CA LEU A 354 -5.91 0.63 -20.94
C LEU A 354 -7.00 0.34 -22.00
N ARG A 355 -8.09 -0.35 -21.65
CA ARG A 355 -9.23 -0.42 -22.59
C ARG A 355 -9.87 0.96 -22.69
N VAL A 356 -10.43 1.30 -23.85
CA VAL A 356 -11.10 2.59 -24.07
C VAL A 356 -12.21 2.81 -23.05
N GLU A 357 -12.97 1.76 -22.69
CA GLU A 357 -14.00 1.88 -21.66
C GLU A 357 -13.44 2.23 -20.26
N GLN A 358 -12.29 1.66 -19.89
CA GLN A 358 -11.66 1.89 -18.59
C GLN A 358 -11.03 3.28 -18.53
N ALA A 359 -10.32 3.65 -19.59
CA ALA A 359 -9.72 4.96 -19.74
C ALA A 359 -10.76 6.08 -19.64
N ALA A 360 -11.92 5.91 -20.28
CA ALA A 360 -12.99 6.89 -20.19
C ALA A 360 -13.50 7.03 -18.75
N THR A 361 -13.78 5.94 -18.04
CA THR A 361 -14.17 6.00 -16.62
C THR A 361 -13.08 6.62 -15.73
N ILE A 362 -11.81 6.47 -16.09
CA ILE A 362 -10.70 7.04 -15.33
C ILE A 362 -10.60 8.56 -15.53
N ILE A 363 -10.69 9.02 -16.78
CA ILE A 363 -10.52 10.43 -17.12
C ILE A 363 -11.75 11.26 -16.75
N ASP A 364 -12.95 10.67 -16.82
CA ASP A 364 -14.21 11.34 -16.52
C ASP A 364 -14.29 11.82 -15.06
N GLY A 365 -14.78 13.04 -14.89
CA GLY A 365 -15.08 13.61 -13.59
C GLY A 365 -14.30 14.87 -13.26
N LYS A 366 -14.22 15.17 -11.97
CA LYS A 366 -13.60 16.38 -11.44
C LYS A 366 -12.13 16.14 -11.11
N TRP A 367 -11.33 17.17 -11.32
CA TRP A 367 -9.90 17.20 -11.06
C TRP A 367 -9.55 18.54 -10.42
N ASP A 368 -8.79 18.52 -9.34
CA ASP A 368 -8.18 19.71 -8.77
C ASP A 368 -6.88 20.02 -9.52
N SER A 369 -6.61 21.28 -9.82
CA SER A 369 -5.33 21.70 -10.41
C SER A 369 -4.77 22.94 -9.73
N ASP A 370 -3.50 23.23 -10.01
CA ASP A 370 -2.83 24.46 -9.61
C ASP A 370 -3.43 25.72 -10.28
N GLN A 371 -4.26 25.55 -11.31
CA GLN A 371 -5.02 26.61 -11.99
C GLN A 371 -6.54 26.53 -11.75
N GLY A 372 -6.98 25.83 -10.70
CA GLY A 372 -8.38 25.71 -10.30
C GLY A 372 -9.05 24.38 -10.69
N GLU A 373 -10.35 24.24 -10.43
CA GLU A 373 -11.09 22.99 -10.68
C GLU A 373 -11.23 22.74 -12.19
N VAL A 374 -10.92 21.53 -12.63
CA VAL A 374 -11.11 21.03 -13.99
C VAL A 374 -12.20 19.96 -13.97
N ILE A 375 -13.14 20.02 -14.89
CA ILE A 375 -14.19 19.02 -15.07
C ILE A 375 -14.01 18.44 -16.47
N LEU A 376 -13.63 17.18 -16.54
CA LEU A 376 -13.47 16.44 -17.78
C LEU A 376 -14.68 15.55 -18.01
N MET A 377 -15.20 15.60 -19.23
CA MET A 377 -16.29 14.76 -19.73
C MET A 377 -15.75 13.91 -20.86
N THR A 378 -15.97 12.61 -20.77
CA THR A 378 -15.52 11.66 -21.76
C THR A 378 -16.69 11.16 -22.60
N SER A 379 -16.41 10.88 -23.88
CA SER A 379 -17.32 10.12 -24.73
C SER A 379 -16.56 8.99 -25.41
N GLN A 380 -17.26 7.87 -25.53
CA GLN A 380 -16.70 6.63 -26.06
C GLN A 380 -17.31 6.34 -27.44
N ASP A 381 -16.45 6.06 -28.41
CA ASP A 381 -16.82 5.33 -29.61
C ASP A 381 -16.21 3.93 -29.49
N PRO A 382 -17.03 2.86 -29.44
CA PRO A 382 -16.55 1.48 -29.34
C PRO A 382 -15.58 1.06 -30.46
N ALA A 383 -15.58 1.75 -31.61
CA ALA A 383 -14.65 1.50 -32.71
C ALA A 383 -13.35 2.32 -32.59
N SER A 384 -13.32 3.33 -31.72
CA SER A 384 -12.15 4.19 -31.50
C SER A 384 -11.12 3.50 -30.63
N LYS A 385 -9.84 3.83 -30.85
CA LYS A 385 -8.72 3.42 -29.98
C LYS A 385 -8.42 4.46 -28.89
N THR A 386 -9.07 5.61 -28.94
CA THR A 386 -8.87 6.74 -28.03
C THR A 386 -10.19 7.18 -27.42
N VAL A 387 -10.12 7.77 -26.24
CA VAL A 387 -11.26 8.38 -25.54
C VAL A 387 -11.39 9.83 -26.00
N SER A 388 -12.59 10.28 -26.38
CA SER A 388 -12.82 11.70 -26.70
C SER A 388 -13.07 12.48 -25.43
N ILE A 389 -12.49 13.69 -25.34
CA ILE A 389 -12.50 14.52 -24.13
C ILE A 389 -13.05 15.89 -24.45
N GLN A 390 -13.95 16.36 -23.59
CA GLN A 390 -14.39 17.74 -23.50
C GLN A 390 -14.42 18.13 -22.03
N GLY A 391 -14.70 19.39 -21.73
CA GLY A 391 -14.69 19.82 -20.35
C GLY A 391 -14.60 21.33 -20.17
N GLU A 392 -14.36 21.70 -18.93
CA GLU A 392 -14.17 23.08 -18.52
C GLU A 392 -13.18 23.15 -17.36
N TRP A 393 -12.55 24.31 -17.19
CA TRP A 393 -11.78 24.59 -15.98
C TRP A 393 -12.13 25.96 -15.42
N HIS A 394 -11.96 26.14 -14.12
CA HIS A 394 -12.39 27.31 -13.38
C HIS A 394 -11.22 27.86 -12.57
N GLU A 395 -10.52 28.87 -13.11
CA GLU A 395 -9.43 29.57 -12.40
C GLU A 395 -9.97 30.31 -11.17
N ASN A 396 -11.20 30.81 -11.28
CA ASN A 396 -12.03 31.32 -10.18
C ASN A 396 -13.50 31.42 -10.68
N PRO A 397 -14.48 31.78 -9.83
CA PRO A 397 -15.90 31.83 -10.23
C PRO A 397 -16.21 32.74 -11.43
N ALA A 398 -15.35 33.71 -11.74
CA ALA A 398 -15.52 34.64 -12.87
C ALA A 398 -14.66 34.28 -14.10
N ARG A 399 -13.73 33.32 -13.99
CA ARG A 399 -12.78 32.95 -15.05
C ARG A 399 -12.92 31.47 -15.40
N LYS A 400 -13.85 31.22 -16.34
CA LYS A 400 -14.14 29.89 -16.87
C LYS A 400 -13.45 29.66 -18.21
N GLY A 401 -12.73 28.55 -18.32
CA GLY A 401 -12.11 28.10 -19.55
C GLY A 401 -12.79 26.82 -20.05
N ILE A 402 -12.59 26.52 -21.33
CA ILE A 402 -13.26 25.40 -22.02
C ILE A 402 -12.21 24.46 -22.60
N VAL A 403 -12.33 23.17 -22.32
CA VAL A 403 -11.69 22.09 -23.06
C VAL A 403 -12.58 21.80 -24.27
N GLN A 404 -12.26 22.41 -25.41
CA GLN A 404 -13.11 22.39 -26.60
C GLN A 404 -13.20 21.00 -27.23
N SER A 405 -12.07 20.28 -27.20
CA SER A 405 -11.91 18.93 -27.71
C SER A 405 -10.64 18.33 -27.14
N GLY A 406 -10.51 17.01 -27.24
CA GLY A 406 -9.30 16.30 -26.86
C GLY A 406 -9.44 14.81 -27.05
N THR A 407 -8.31 14.13 -26.93
CA THR A 407 -8.22 12.67 -27.01
C THR A 407 -7.29 12.17 -25.91
N PHE A 408 -7.68 11.10 -25.23
CA PHE A 408 -6.77 10.31 -24.42
C PHE A 408 -6.47 8.99 -25.12
N ASP A 409 -5.20 8.69 -25.26
CA ASP A 409 -4.69 7.44 -25.79
C ASP A 409 -4.35 6.47 -24.64
N PRO A 410 -5.18 5.43 -24.44
CA PRO A 410 -4.97 4.41 -23.42
C PRO A 410 -3.69 3.59 -23.58
N GLN A 411 -3.07 3.60 -24.77
CA GLN A 411 -1.83 2.87 -25.02
C GLN A 411 -0.61 3.63 -24.52
N THR A 412 -0.64 4.96 -24.62
CA THR A 412 0.49 5.84 -24.29
C THR A 412 0.29 6.61 -22.99
N ASN A 413 -0.92 6.55 -22.42
CA ASN A 413 -1.38 7.37 -21.30
C ASN A 413 -1.31 8.87 -21.59
N MET A 414 -1.37 9.26 -22.86
CA MET A 414 -1.26 10.66 -23.29
C MET A 414 -2.65 11.23 -23.58
N MET A 415 -2.95 12.34 -22.91
CA MET A 415 -4.10 13.20 -23.14
C MET A 415 -3.65 14.43 -23.92
N ASN A 416 -4.28 14.69 -25.06
CA ASN A 416 -4.09 15.89 -25.85
C ASN A 416 -5.41 16.67 -25.90
N VAL A 417 -5.40 17.97 -25.63
CA VAL A 417 -6.62 18.80 -25.56
C VAL A 417 -6.44 20.16 -26.24
N SER A 418 -7.52 20.68 -26.81
CA SER A 418 -7.65 22.06 -27.26
C SER A 418 -8.36 22.88 -26.18
N LEU A 419 -7.77 24.00 -25.80
CA LEU A 419 -8.20 24.85 -24.69
C LEU A 419 -8.62 26.24 -25.19
N TYR A 420 -9.64 26.82 -24.56
CA TYR A 420 -10.09 28.18 -24.83
C TYR A 420 -10.38 28.95 -23.54
N ARG A 421 -9.65 30.07 -23.34
CA ARG A 421 -9.83 31.02 -22.25
C ARG A 421 -10.89 32.04 -22.63
N THR A 422 -12.07 31.96 -22.05
CA THR A 422 -13.20 32.82 -22.43
C THR A 422 -12.99 34.30 -22.09
N TRP A 423 -12.24 34.60 -21.02
CA TRP A 423 -12.05 35.96 -20.52
C TRP A 423 -10.92 36.74 -21.20
N SER A 424 -9.96 36.04 -21.81
CA SER A 424 -8.84 36.64 -22.55
C SER A 424 -8.91 36.39 -24.05
N ASN A 425 -9.91 35.61 -24.52
CA ASN A 425 -10.05 35.17 -25.90
C ASN A 425 -8.75 34.51 -26.45
N VAL A 426 -8.10 33.69 -25.62
CA VAL A 426 -6.86 32.98 -25.98
C VAL A 426 -7.17 31.51 -26.17
N ARG A 427 -6.68 30.93 -27.26
CA ARG A 427 -6.69 29.49 -27.53
C ARG A 427 -5.34 28.87 -27.23
N GLY A 428 -5.32 27.57 -27.00
CA GLY A 428 -4.09 26.82 -26.80
C GLY A 428 -4.30 25.32 -26.89
N ASN A 429 -3.21 24.58 -26.75
CA ASN A 429 -3.23 23.12 -26.68
C ASN A 429 -2.55 22.66 -25.39
N GLY A 430 -3.03 21.57 -24.82
CA GLY A 430 -2.43 20.91 -23.66
C GLY A 430 -2.08 19.46 -23.99
N GLU A 431 -0.94 19.02 -23.47
CA GLU A 431 -0.47 17.64 -23.55
C GLU A 431 -0.15 17.17 -22.14
N PHE A 432 -0.86 16.15 -21.67
CA PHE A 432 -0.79 15.64 -20.31
C PHE A 432 -0.60 14.13 -20.32
N LYS A 433 0.23 13.62 -19.42
CA LYS A 433 0.39 12.19 -19.19
C LYS A 433 -0.34 11.78 -17.93
N LEU A 434 -1.20 10.77 -18.05
CA LEU A 434 -1.84 10.15 -16.89
C LEU A 434 -0.79 9.31 -16.15
N SER A 435 -0.65 9.54 -14.85
CA SER A 435 0.13 8.70 -13.96
C SER A 435 -0.47 7.31 -13.89
N TYR A 436 0.36 6.31 -13.59
CA TYR A 436 -0.09 4.92 -13.58
C TYR A 436 -1.12 4.60 -12.48
N ASP A 437 -1.06 5.32 -11.36
CA ASP A 437 -2.09 5.30 -10.31
C ASP A 437 -3.46 5.84 -10.77
N SER A 438 -3.55 6.33 -12.02
CA SER A 438 -4.76 6.87 -12.64
C SER A 438 -5.33 8.10 -11.92
N ALA A 439 -4.49 8.79 -11.15
CA ALA A 439 -4.92 9.86 -10.27
C ALA A 439 -4.33 11.23 -10.60
N ARG A 440 -3.32 11.30 -11.46
CA ARG A 440 -2.66 12.56 -11.83
C ARG A 440 -2.54 12.68 -13.34
N LEU A 441 -2.87 13.84 -13.89
CA LEU A 441 -2.54 14.21 -15.26
C LEU A 441 -1.52 15.34 -15.19
N LYS A 442 -0.28 15.07 -15.60
CA LYS A 442 0.81 16.05 -15.57
C LYS A 442 1.29 16.34 -16.98
N GLY A 443 1.51 17.61 -17.28
CA GLY A 443 2.10 17.99 -18.55
C GLY A 443 2.06 19.49 -18.77
N SER A 444 2.12 19.91 -20.02
CA SER A 444 2.25 21.33 -20.37
C SER A 444 1.12 21.79 -21.27
N TRP A 445 0.80 23.07 -21.19
CA TRP A 445 -0.08 23.74 -22.12
C TRP A 445 0.62 24.93 -22.77
N LYS A 446 0.18 25.26 -23.99
CA LYS A 446 0.73 26.34 -24.80
C LYS A 446 -0.39 27.12 -25.47
N GLY A 447 -0.46 28.41 -25.19
CA GLY A 447 -1.36 29.37 -25.83
C GLY A 447 -0.84 29.87 -27.18
N GLU A 448 -1.75 30.33 -28.04
CA GLU A 448 -1.44 30.92 -29.36
C GLU A 448 -0.71 32.26 -29.26
N VAL A 449 -0.89 33.00 -28.16
CA VAL A 449 -0.27 34.31 -27.92
C VAL A 449 0.39 34.28 -26.55
N ASN A 450 1.74 34.28 -26.51
CA ASN A 450 2.61 34.37 -25.32
C ASN A 450 1.94 33.92 -24.02
N GLY A 451 1.74 32.60 -23.89
CA GLY A 451 1.17 31.98 -22.72
C GLY A 451 1.45 30.48 -22.75
N GLY A 452 1.70 29.90 -21.60
CA GLY A 452 1.97 28.48 -21.43
C GLY A 452 2.46 28.20 -20.03
N GLY A 453 2.55 26.93 -19.68
CA GLY A 453 3.03 26.49 -18.38
C GLY A 453 2.74 25.01 -18.18
N ASP A 454 3.22 24.48 -17.07
CA ASP A 454 2.88 23.13 -16.65
C ASP A 454 1.54 23.15 -15.92
N TRP A 455 0.73 22.10 -16.10
CA TRP A 455 -0.39 21.79 -15.21
C TRP A 455 -0.19 20.44 -14.55
N LEU A 456 -0.64 20.39 -13.31
CA LEU A 456 -0.86 19.15 -12.58
C LEU A 456 -2.34 19.09 -12.20
N LEU A 457 -3.06 18.15 -12.80
CA LEU A 457 -4.43 17.82 -12.41
C LEU A 457 -4.36 16.60 -11.50
N ILE A 458 -5.11 16.63 -10.42
CA ILE A 458 -5.23 15.54 -9.45
C ILE A 458 -6.70 15.18 -9.31
N ARG A 459 -7.03 13.90 -9.39
CA ARG A 459 -8.41 13.44 -9.39
C ARG A 459 -9.12 13.85 -8.10
N LYS A 460 -10.31 14.44 -8.24
CA LYS A 460 -11.20 14.82 -7.14
C LYS A 460 -12.30 13.78 -7.01
N GLU A 461 -12.52 13.29 -5.79
CA GLU A 461 -13.53 12.28 -5.50
C GLU A 461 -14.96 12.80 -5.60
#